data_AF-A0A971XJZ2-F1
#
_entry.id   AF-A0A971XJZ2-F1
#
_cell.length_a   1.000
_cell.length_b   1.000
_cell.length_c   1.000
_cell.angle_alpha   90.00
_cell.angle_beta   90.00
_cell.angle_gamma   90.00
#
_symmetry.space_group_name_H-M   'P 1'
#
loop_
_entity.id
_entity.type
_entity.pdbx_description
1 polymer ?
#
loop_
_entity_poly.entity_id
_entity_poly.type
_entity_poly.pdbx_seq_one_letter_code
_entity_poly.pdbx_strand_id
1 'polypeptide(L)'
;MLKLIFFLLGFLLAQISEAKIKLPVLISDGMVLQRDQDITIWGSADAGEEVIIHFLSKRYITVADSDGYWQVVLPPQKAGGPYLMTINDLNVHNILIGDVWLGSGQSNMELPVSRVMDLYREEVESYTNPMIRYLKVPLSYNFHQPLDAIKPVTWKELTAENVHSFGALAYFFAREMYERTEVPVGVINSSVGGSPAEAWISEEGLKHFPAHLNDRDIYRSDSHISNIQSLDRERRNLWNSVLFRKDRGLNETIPWFAPDYDDAHWEEADLFAKKWGSDGLNPVNGTHWFRKEFSLPAHLKGESALLRMGCIVDADSVFVNGHFVGTTAYQYPPRIYPIPPGLLKQGKNNITVRLISYSGNPGFVEDKPYKILFGNEEEEEISLEGQWRYRQGTRMPALAGETFFQYKPTGLFNAMIHPLKRWGLKGVLWYQGESNTGRYNEYYDLMTALVCEWRSLWERNDLPFLMVQLPNFMLDPPYPAESNWAEIREIQLQLSKTIPQTGLAVTIDAGEWNDIHPLNKKVVGERLALQAVRVAYGEKDVISD
;
A
#
# COMPACT_ATOMS: atom_id res chain seq x y z
N MET A 1 -52.66 10.44 -71.05
CA MET A 1 -51.59 11.37 -70.66
C MET A 1 -50.73 10.69 -69.61
N LEU A 2 -49.47 10.42 -69.97
CA LEU A 2 -48.45 9.70 -69.22
C LEU A 2 -48.26 10.27 -67.80
N LYS A 3 -48.21 9.40 -66.77
CA LYS A 3 -47.52 9.73 -65.51
C LYS A 3 -46.48 8.66 -65.19
N LEU A 4 -45.26 9.19 -65.18
CA LEU A 4 -43.93 8.63 -65.04
C LEU A 4 -43.77 7.79 -63.77
N ILE A 5 -43.22 6.58 -63.93
CA ILE A 5 -42.67 5.72 -62.89
C ILE A 5 -41.28 6.26 -62.53
N PHE A 6 -41.05 6.64 -61.27
CA PHE A 6 -39.71 6.87 -60.73
C PHE A 6 -39.42 5.82 -59.65
N PHE A 7 -38.56 4.89 -60.03
CA PHE A 7 -37.96 3.86 -59.19
C PHE A 7 -36.88 4.55 -58.34
N LEU A 8 -37.11 4.72 -57.03
CA LEU A 8 -36.04 5.11 -56.10
C LEU A 8 -35.56 3.85 -55.38
N LEU A 9 -34.44 3.31 -55.86
CA LEU A 9 -33.67 2.25 -55.23
C LEU A 9 -33.23 2.72 -53.84
N GLY A 10 -33.79 2.14 -52.78
CA GLY A 10 -33.29 2.29 -51.43
C GLY A 10 -31.94 1.58 -51.32
N PHE A 11 -30.85 2.35 -51.34
CA PHE A 11 -29.54 1.89 -50.87
C PHE A 11 -29.66 1.66 -49.35
N LEU A 12 -29.95 0.42 -48.95
CA LEU A 12 -29.60 -0.07 -47.62
C LEU A 12 -28.07 -0.18 -47.59
N LEU A 13 -27.40 0.92 -47.22
CA LEU A 13 -26.06 0.84 -46.67
C LEU A 13 -26.19 0.06 -45.37
N ALA A 14 -25.91 -1.25 -45.41
CA ALA A 14 -25.61 -2.01 -44.22
C ALA A 14 -24.42 -1.30 -43.57
N GLN A 15 -24.68 -0.56 -42.49
CA GLN A 15 -23.61 -0.18 -41.59
C GLN A 15 -23.03 -1.49 -41.07
N ILE A 16 -21.84 -1.85 -41.55
CA ILE A 16 -20.99 -2.81 -40.87
C ILE A 16 -20.60 -2.08 -39.58
N SER A 17 -21.44 -2.24 -38.56
CA SER A 17 -21.03 -1.97 -37.19
C SER A 17 -19.89 -2.94 -36.92
N GLU A 18 -18.65 -2.44 -36.83
CA GLU A 18 -17.56 -3.19 -36.21
C GLU A 18 -17.96 -3.41 -34.76
N ALA A 19 -18.64 -4.53 -34.51
CA ALA A 19 -18.98 -4.99 -33.18
C ALA A 19 -17.67 -5.17 -32.42
N LYS A 20 -17.49 -4.42 -31.33
CA LYS A 20 -16.21 -4.29 -30.64
C LYS A 20 -16.27 -5.02 -29.32
N ILE A 21 -15.71 -6.24 -29.30
CA ILE A 21 -15.40 -6.96 -28.06
C ILE A 21 -14.67 -6.02 -27.09
N LYS A 22 -15.09 -6.04 -25.83
CA LYS A 22 -14.42 -5.36 -24.72
C LYS A 22 -14.05 -6.36 -23.66
N LEU A 23 -12.77 -6.36 -23.29
CA LEU A 23 -12.24 -7.18 -22.23
C LEU A 23 -12.25 -6.39 -20.91
N PRO A 24 -12.44 -7.08 -19.77
CA PRO A 24 -12.19 -6.48 -18.45
C PRO A 24 -10.72 -6.08 -18.34
N VAL A 25 -10.42 -5.03 -17.58
CA VAL A 25 -9.05 -4.51 -17.42
C VAL A 25 -8.04 -5.53 -16.87
N LEU A 26 -8.53 -6.55 -16.16
CA LEU A 26 -7.72 -7.66 -15.65
C LEU A 26 -7.16 -8.56 -16.76
N ILE A 27 -7.92 -8.73 -17.85
CA ILE A 27 -7.51 -9.49 -19.04
C ILE A 27 -6.78 -8.51 -19.95
N SER A 28 -5.47 -8.44 -19.76
CA SER A 28 -4.57 -7.52 -20.46
C SER A 28 -3.19 -8.14 -20.64
N ASP A 29 -2.35 -7.50 -21.43
CA ASP A 29 -0.99 -7.95 -21.70
C ASP A 29 -0.19 -8.15 -20.40
N GLY A 30 0.63 -9.19 -20.37
CA GLY A 30 1.50 -9.49 -19.22
C GLY A 30 0.80 -10.18 -18.04
N MET A 31 -0.47 -10.55 -18.18
CA MET A 31 -1.23 -11.22 -17.12
C MET A 31 -0.68 -12.62 -16.76
N VAL A 32 -1.02 -13.07 -15.55
CA VAL A 32 -0.78 -14.46 -15.10
C VAL A 32 -2.11 -15.14 -14.83
N LEU A 33 -2.36 -16.24 -15.54
CA LEU A 33 -3.50 -17.12 -15.32
C LEU A 33 -3.13 -18.24 -14.36
N GLN A 34 -4.03 -18.58 -13.44
CA GLN A 34 -3.81 -19.65 -12.48
C GLN A 34 -3.76 -21.02 -13.17
N ARG A 35 -2.68 -21.77 -12.94
CA ARG A 35 -2.50 -23.14 -13.41
C ARG A 35 -3.35 -24.14 -12.64
N ASP A 36 -3.49 -25.33 -13.21
CA ASP A 36 -4.10 -26.52 -12.56
C ASP A 36 -5.53 -26.29 -12.04
N GLN A 37 -6.22 -25.29 -12.57
CA GLN A 37 -7.63 -24.95 -12.31
C GLN A 37 -8.29 -24.52 -13.63
N ASP A 38 -9.62 -24.61 -13.68
CA ASP A 38 -10.39 -24.05 -14.79
C ASP A 38 -10.15 -22.53 -14.89
N ILE A 39 -9.96 -22.03 -16.12
CA ILE A 39 -9.65 -20.63 -16.38
C ILE A 39 -10.83 -19.97 -17.08
N THR A 40 -11.45 -19.00 -16.43
CA THR A 40 -12.53 -18.21 -17.02
C THR A 40 -11.94 -17.03 -17.81
N ILE A 41 -12.31 -16.92 -19.09
CA ILE A 41 -12.11 -15.72 -19.91
C ILE A 41 -13.48 -15.12 -20.20
N TRP A 42 -13.64 -13.82 -20.00
CA TRP A 42 -14.93 -13.15 -20.13
C TRP A 42 -14.79 -11.73 -20.69
N GLY A 43 -15.92 -11.16 -21.07
CA GLY A 43 -15.99 -9.78 -21.53
C GLY A 43 -17.41 -9.37 -21.91
N SER A 44 -17.51 -8.29 -22.66
CA SER A 44 -18.75 -7.88 -23.31
C SER A 44 -18.59 -7.76 -24.82
N ALA A 45 -19.65 -8.01 -25.56
CA ALA A 45 -19.74 -7.90 -27.02
C ALA A 45 -21.18 -7.50 -27.39
N ASP A 46 -21.49 -7.31 -28.67
CA ASP A 46 -22.87 -7.07 -29.08
C ASP A 46 -23.73 -8.33 -28.83
N ALA A 47 -25.00 -8.17 -28.45
CA ALA A 47 -25.86 -9.31 -28.13
C ALA A 47 -25.99 -10.27 -29.33
N GLY A 48 -25.75 -11.56 -29.11
CA GLY A 48 -25.73 -12.58 -30.16
C GLY A 48 -24.44 -12.63 -30.99
N GLU A 49 -23.43 -11.81 -30.70
CA GLU A 49 -22.12 -11.84 -31.35
C GLU A 49 -21.38 -13.14 -31.01
N GLU A 50 -20.82 -13.80 -32.04
CA GLU A 50 -19.94 -14.95 -31.86
C GLU A 50 -18.55 -14.49 -31.40
N VAL A 51 -18.09 -15.04 -30.29
CA VAL A 51 -16.75 -14.80 -29.73
C VAL A 51 -15.91 -16.05 -29.88
N ILE A 52 -14.83 -15.95 -30.66
CA ILE A 52 -13.88 -17.01 -30.93
C ILE A 52 -12.58 -16.71 -30.20
N ILE A 53 -12.14 -17.65 -29.35
CA ILE A 53 -10.88 -17.55 -28.61
C ILE A 53 -9.91 -18.60 -29.15
N HIS A 54 -8.72 -18.16 -29.54
CA HIS A 54 -7.58 -19.01 -29.86
C HIS A 54 -6.53 -18.90 -28.75
N PHE A 55 -6.24 -20.02 -28.09
CA PHE A 55 -5.23 -20.09 -27.03
C PHE A 55 -4.63 -21.48 -26.95
N LEU A 56 -3.29 -21.57 -26.85
CA LEU A 56 -2.54 -22.84 -26.77
C LEU A 56 -2.94 -23.85 -27.85
N SER A 57 -3.00 -23.39 -29.11
CA SER A 57 -3.40 -24.18 -30.30
C SER A 57 -4.81 -24.77 -30.24
N LYS A 58 -5.65 -24.33 -29.30
CA LYS A 58 -7.08 -24.70 -29.20
C LYS A 58 -7.96 -23.52 -29.61
N ARG A 59 -9.13 -23.85 -30.13
CA ARG A 59 -10.19 -22.91 -30.51
C ARG A 59 -11.39 -23.13 -29.59
N TYR A 60 -11.89 -22.06 -28.99
CA TYR A 60 -13.08 -22.03 -28.16
C TYR A 60 -14.08 -21.04 -28.77
N ILE A 61 -15.37 -21.32 -28.66
CA ILE A 61 -16.43 -20.50 -29.25
C ILE A 61 -17.52 -20.31 -28.20
N THR A 62 -18.00 -19.09 -28.06
CA THR A 62 -19.19 -18.73 -27.28
C THR A 62 -19.99 -17.66 -28.02
N VAL A 63 -21.17 -17.34 -27.51
CA VAL A 63 -22.04 -16.28 -28.04
C VAL A 63 -22.38 -15.35 -26.90
N ALA A 64 -22.31 -14.04 -27.13
CA ALA A 64 -22.72 -13.05 -26.15
C ALA A 64 -24.24 -13.12 -25.91
N ASP A 65 -24.64 -13.05 -24.65
CA ASP A 65 -26.04 -13.11 -24.25
C ASP A 65 -26.80 -11.81 -24.59
N SER A 66 -28.06 -11.72 -24.16
CA SER A 66 -28.92 -10.55 -24.43
C SER A 66 -28.40 -9.26 -23.80
N ASP A 67 -27.59 -9.35 -22.74
CA ASP A 67 -26.99 -8.22 -22.05
C ASP A 67 -25.58 -7.92 -22.60
N GLY A 68 -25.15 -8.66 -23.62
CA GLY A 68 -23.84 -8.56 -24.25
C GLY A 68 -22.73 -9.25 -23.47
N TYR A 69 -23.03 -9.96 -22.39
CA TYR A 69 -22.03 -10.67 -21.59
C TYR A 69 -21.65 -11.99 -22.25
N TRP A 70 -20.36 -12.32 -22.22
CA TRP A 70 -19.87 -13.63 -22.67
C TRP A 70 -18.79 -14.15 -21.75
N GLN A 71 -18.69 -15.49 -21.70
CA GLN A 71 -17.59 -16.18 -21.05
C GLN A 71 -17.27 -17.51 -21.74
N VAL A 72 -16.03 -17.94 -21.55
CA VAL A 72 -15.51 -19.26 -21.92
C VAL A 72 -14.71 -19.79 -20.73
N VAL A 73 -14.93 -21.06 -20.39
CA VAL A 73 -14.09 -21.78 -19.42
C VAL A 73 -13.09 -22.63 -20.18
N LEU A 74 -11.81 -22.36 -19.98
CA LEU A 74 -10.70 -23.14 -20.52
C LEU A 74 -10.34 -24.23 -19.50
N PRO A 75 -10.05 -25.46 -19.95
CA PRO A 75 -9.64 -26.53 -19.04
C PRO A 75 -8.29 -26.19 -18.38
N PRO A 76 -7.92 -26.89 -17.29
CA PRO A 76 -6.68 -26.64 -16.57
C PRO A 76 -5.45 -26.69 -17.47
N GLN A 77 -4.55 -25.73 -17.28
CA GLN A 77 -3.32 -25.60 -18.05
C GLN A 77 -2.09 -25.80 -17.15
N LYS A 78 -1.04 -26.34 -17.74
CA LYS A 78 0.27 -26.43 -17.09
C LYS A 78 0.95 -25.06 -17.07
N ALA A 79 1.84 -24.87 -16.11
CA ALA A 79 2.69 -23.68 -16.04
C ALA A 79 3.51 -23.46 -17.32
N GLY A 80 3.72 -22.20 -17.69
CA GLY A 80 4.52 -21.82 -18.85
C GLY A 80 4.21 -20.44 -19.41
N GLY A 81 4.71 -20.18 -20.61
CA GLY A 81 4.56 -18.91 -21.33
C GLY A 81 5.94 -18.34 -21.75
N PRO A 82 5.98 -17.14 -22.34
CA PRO A 82 4.82 -16.31 -22.68
C PRO A 82 3.99 -16.86 -23.84
N TYR A 83 2.66 -16.70 -23.75
CA TYR A 83 1.71 -17.10 -24.78
C TYR A 83 0.98 -15.89 -25.39
N LEU A 84 0.37 -16.11 -26.55
CA LEU A 84 -0.59 -15.22 -27.19
C LEU A 84 -1.99 -15.82 -27.09
N MET A 85 -2.97 -15.00 -26.70
CA MET A 85 -4.39 -15.30 -26.84
C MET A 85 -5.00 -14.33 -27.84
N THR A 86 -5.73 -14.88 -28.81
CA THR A 86 -6.49 -14.08 -29.77
C THR A 86 -7.98 -14.25 -29.51
N ILE A 87 -8.72 -13.15 -29.37
CA ILE A 87 -10.16 -13.11 -29.10
C ILE A 87 -10.80 -12.28 -30.22
N ASN A 88 -11.42 -12.94 -31.19
CA ASN A 88 -11.73 -12.38 -32.51
C ASN A 88 -10.49 -11.65 -33.09
N ASP A 89 -10.53 -10.31 -33.19
CA ASP A 89 -9.43 -9.50 -33.73
C ASP A 89 -8.52 -8.91 -32.64
N LEU A 90 -8.83 -9.14 -31.36
CA LEU A 90 -8.01 -8.67 -30.24
C LEU A 90 -6.91 -9.67 -29.92
N ASN A 91 -5.70 -9.16 -29.66
CA ASN A 91 -4.58 -9.95 -29.19
C ASN A 91 -4.22 -9.55 -27.76
N VAL A 92 -4.06 -10.54 -26.89
CA VAL A 92 -3.52 -10.39 -25.55
C VAL A 92 -2.19 -11.13 -25.51
N HIS A 93 -1.12 -10.37 -25.33
CA HIS A 93 0.26 -10.82 -25.44
C HIS A 93 0.87 -11.14 -24.07
N ASN A 94 1.96 -11.89 -24.09
CA ASN A 94 2.82 -12.10 -22.91
C ASN A 94 2.06 -12.73 -21.72
N ILE A 95 1.18 -13.68 -22.02
CA ILE A 95 0.38 -14.37 -21.00
C ILE A 95 1.24 -15.47 -20.36
N LEU A 96 1.34 -15.45 -19.05
CA LEU A 96 1.93 -16.53 -18.26
C LEU A 96 0.83 -17.41 -17.66
N ILE A 97 1.15 -18.69 -17.47
CA ILE A 97 0.33 -19.62 -16.69
C ILE A 97 1.18 -20.05 -15.51
N GLY A 98 0.67 -19.86 -14.28
CA GLY A 98 1.47 -19.98 -13.07
C GLY A 98 0.64 -19.96 -11.79
N ASP A 99 1.27 -19.62 -10.67
CA ASP A 99 0.62 -19.50 -9.36
C ASP A 99 0.26 -18.03 -9.08
N VAL A 100 -1.03 -17.76 -8.92
CA VAL A 100 -1.60 -16.42 -8.71
C VAL A 100 -2.01 -16.24 -7.26
N TRP A 101 -1.46 -15.21 -6.61
CA TRP A 101 -1.72 -14.90 -5.22
C TRP A 101 -2.45 -13.56 -5.08
N LEU A 102 -3.47 -13.52 -4.22
CA LEU A 102 -4.14 -12.28 -3.84
C LEU A 102 -3.53 -11.75 -2.55
N GLY A 103 -2.77 -10.66 -2.62
CA GLY A 103 -2.31 -9.94 -1.44
C GLY A 103 -3.33 -8.89 -0.99
N SER A 104 -3.80 -8.95 0.24
CA SER A 104 -4.77 -7.99 0.79
C SER A 104 -4.51 -7.65 2.26
N GLY A 105 -5.30 -6.72 2.78
CA GLY A 105 -5.14 -6.12 4.10
C GLY A 105 -4.74 -4.66 4.02
N GLN A 106 -3.83 -4.24 4.89
CA GLN A 106 -3.54 -2.82 5.11
C GLN A 106 -2.10 -2.41 4.77
N SER A 107 -1.58 -1.40 5.48
CA SER A 107 -0.37 -0.66 5.11
C SER A 107 0.85 -1.56 5.01
N ASN A 108 0.95 -2.60 5.84
CA ASN A 108 2.07 -3.53 5.80
C ASN A 108 2.07 -4.50 4.58
N MET A 109 0.91 -4.74 3.95
CA MET A 109 0.79 -5.39 2.63
C MET A 109 0.99 -4.40 1.47
N GLU A 110 0.63 -3.13 1.68
CA GLU A 110 0.76 -2.06 0.68
C GLU A 110 2.17 -1.49 0.56
N LEU A 111 2.94 -1.49 1.65
CA LEU A 111 4.21 -0.78 1.77
C LEU A 111 5.16 -1.12 0.62
N PRO A 112 5.57 -0.13 -0.20
CA PRO A 112 6.29 -0.41 -1.43
C PRO A 112 7.76 -0.76 -1.19
N VAL A 113 8.41 -1.44 -2.14
CA VAL A 113 9.85 -1.75 -2.11
C VAL A 113 10.70 -0.49 -1.92
N SER A 114 10.27 0.65 -2.49
CA SER A 114 10.96 1.94 -2.28
C SER A 114 11.12 2.33 -0.81
N ARG A 115 10.29 1.82 0.10
CA ARG A 115 10.34 2.07 1.55
C ARG A 115 11.33 1.16 2.30
N VAL A 116 11.91 0.14 1.66
CA VAL A 116 12.87 -0.79 2.28
C VAL A 116 14.23 -0.81 1.58
N MET A 117 14.46 0.13 0.65
CA MET A 117 15.71 0.21 -0.13
C MET A 117 16.94 0.41 0.76
N ASP A 118 16.81 1.01 1.94
CA ASP A 118 17.94 1.16 2.87
C ASP A 118 18.54 -0.18 3.29
N LEU A 119 17.73 -1.24 3.39
CA LEU A 119 18.20 -2.58 3.75
C LEU A 119 18.51 -3.46 2.53
N TYR A 120 17.84 -3.21 1.40
CA TYR A 120 17.79 -4.18 0.29
C TYR A 120 18.17 -3.60 -1.07
N ARG A 121 18.80 -2.43 -1.15
CA ARG A 121 19.10 -1.77 -2.42
C ARG A 121 19.82 -2.70 -3.40
N GLU A 122 20.96 -3.25 -2.98
CA GLU A 122 21.79 -4.11 -3.84
C GLU A 122 21.00 -5.34 -4.32
N GLU A 123 20.32 -6.01 -3.39
CA GLU A 123 19.53 -7.21 -3.68
C GLU A 123 18.35 -6.94 -4.62
N VAL A 124 17.67 -5.80 -4.45
CA VAL A 124 16.51 -5.40 -5.28
C VAL A 124 16.97 -4.96 -6.67
N GLU A 125 18.00 -4.12 -6.76
CA GLU A 125 18.45 -3.54 -8.03
C GLU A 125 19.17 -4.58 -8.92
N SER A 126 19.76 -5.63 -8.33
CA SER A 126 20.43 -6.71 -9.07
C SER A 126 19.48 -7.83 -9.53
N TYR A 127 18.24 -7.89 -9.04
CA TYR A 127 17.31 -8.98 -9.35
C TYR A 127 16.16 -8.54 -10.27
N THR A 128 16.13 -9.09 -11.48
CA THR A 128 15.00 -8.95 -12.42
C THR A 128 14.53 -10.33 -12.85
N ASN A 129 13.22 -10.50 -13.00
CA ASN A 129 12.66 -11.79 -13.39
C ASN A 129 11.30 -11.61 -14.09
N PRO A 130 11.25 -11.74 -15.42
CA PRO A 130 10.01 -11.61 -16.19
C PRO A 130 9.05 -12.79 -15.98
N MET A 131 9.33 -13.76 -15.11
CA MET A 131 8.35 -14.78 -14.73
C MET A 131 7.54 -14.36 -13.48
N ILE A 132 7.87 -13.21 -12.88
CA ILE A 132 7.13 -12.61 -11.78
C ILE A 132 6.36 -11.40 -12.31
N ARG A 133 5.06 -11.35 -12.00
CA ARG A 133 4.14 -10.28 -12.40
C ARG A 133 3.38 -9.74 -11.19
N TYR A 134 3.14 -8.43 -11.23
CA TYR A 134 2.46 -7.73 -10.15
C TYR A 134 1.38 -6.80 -10.71
N LEU A 135 0.23 -6.77 -10.05
CA LEU A 135 -0.86 -5.85 -10.35
C LEU A 135 -1.33 -5.23 -9.03
N LYS A 136 -1.33 -3.89 -8.92
CA LYS A 136 -1.90 -3.17 -7.77
C LYS A 136 -3.31 -2.72 -8.10
N VAL A 137 -4.31 -3.26 -7.41
CA VAL A 137 -5.70 -2.80 -7.53
C VAL A 137 -5.80 -1.35 -7.06
N PRO A 138 -6.30 -0.41 -7.88
CA PRO A 138 -6.45 0.98 -7.48
C PRO A 138 -7.44 1.13 -6.32
N LEU A 139 -7.14 2.04 -5.39
CA LEU A 139 -8.06 2.39 -4.30
C LEU A 139 -9.43 2.80 -4.85
N SER A 140 -10.45 2.07 -4.39
CA SER A 140 -11.85 2.34 -4.70
C SER A 140 -12.72 1.83 -3.55
N TYR A 141 -13.86 2.47 -3.31
CA TYR A 141 -14.87 1.99 -2.37
C TYR A 141 -16.27 2.20 -2.95
N ASN A 142 -17.21 1.32 -2.59
CA ASN A 142 -18.62 1.48 -2.94
C ASN A 142 -19.52 0.94 -1.82
N PHE A 143 -20.36 1.79 -1.23
CA PHE A 143 -21.25 1.42 -0.13
C PHE A 143 -22.66 0.99 -0.57
N HIS A 144 -22.95 1.08 -1.87
CA HIS A 144 -24.27 0.75 -2.44
C HIS A 144 -24.37 -0.72 -2.81
N GLN A 145 -23.39 -1.21 -3.58
CA GLN A 145 -23.40 -2.57 -4.11
C GLN A 145 -22.00 -3.02 -4.54
N PRO A 146 -21.75 -4.34 -4.67
CA PRO A 146 -20.55 -4.86 -5.29
C PRO A 146 -20.40 -4.42 -6.74
N LEU A 147 -19.16 -4.14 -7.17
CA LEU A 147 -18.82 -3.79 -8.54
C LEU A 147 -18.32 -5.02 -9.31
N ASP A 148 -18.51 -5.04 -10.64
CA ASP A 148 -18.00 -6.11 -11.50
C ASP A 148 -16.66 -5.78 -12.18
N ALA A 149 -16.16 -4.55 -12.02
CA ALA A 149 -14.89 -4.10 -12.60
C ALA A 149 -14.12 -3.18 -11.65
N ILE A 150 -12.79 -3.25 -11.74
CA ILE A 150 -11.87 -2.31 -11.09
C ILE A 150 -11.53 -1.15 -12.04
N LYS A 151 -11.01 -0.05 -11.46
CA LYS A 151 -10.45 1.05 -12.24
C LYS A 151 -9.28 0.56 -13.13
N PRO A 152 -8.98 1.24 -14.25
CA PRO A 152 -7.89 0.85 -15.14
C PRO A 152 -6.57 0.61 -14.42
N VAL A 153 -5.92 -0.50 -14.76
CA VAL A 153 -4.66 -0.97 -14.19
C VAL A 153 -3.94 -1.83 -15.23
N THR A 154 -2.64 -2.02 -15.09
CA THR A 154 -1.84 -2.92 -15.93
C THR A 154 -1.02 -3.87 -15.08
N TRP A 155 -0.78 -5.07 -15.62
CA TRP A 155 0.21 -5.98 -15.07
C TRP A 155 1.62 -5.44 -15.31
N LYS A 156 2.49 -5.60 -14.32
CA LYS A 156 3.88 -5.17 -14.38
C LYS A 156 4.81 -6.36 -14.21
N GLU A 157 5.80 -6.42 -15.08
CA GLU A 157 6.93 -7.33 -14.97
C GLU A 157 7.86 -6.91 -13.83
N LEU A 158 8.47 -7.89 -13.15
CA LEU A 158 9.54 -7.59 -12.19
C LEU A 158 10.82 -7.18 -12.94
N THR A 159 11.02 -5.87 -13.05
CA THR A 159 12.21 -5.22 -13.60
C THR A 159 12.76 -4.20 -12.60
N ALA A 160 14.00 -3.76 -12.79
CA ALA A 160 14.61 -2.71 -11.97
C ALA A 160 13.79 -1.41 -11.95
N GLU A 161 13.11 -1.07 -13.05
CA GLU A 161 12.24 0.11 -13.13
C GLU A 161 10.93 -0.08 -12.35
N ASN A 162 10.28 -1.23 -12.49
CA ASN A 162 8.94 -1.45 -11.94
C ASN A 162 8.94 -1.77 -10.43
N VAL A 163 10.00 -2.44 -9.95
CA VAL A 163 10.07 -3.06 -8.63
C VAL A 163 9.82 -2.08 -7.49
N HIS A 164 10.25 -0.82 -7.61
CA HIS A 164 10.09 0.19 -6.57
C HIS A 164 8.64 0.44 -6.17
N SER A 165 7.68 0.17 -7.07
CA SER A 165 6.23 0.34 -6.82
C SER A 165 5.52 -0.94 -6.34
N PHE A 166 6.21 -2.07 -6.29
CA PHE A 166 5.63 -3.33 -5.82
C PHE A 166 5.51 -3.29 -4.30
N GLY A 167 4.49 -3.93 -3.74
CA GLY A 167 4.46 -4.16 -2.29
C GLY A 167 5.68 -4.98 -1.87
N ALA A 168 6.46 -4.52 -0.90
CA ALA A 168 7.72 -5.13 -0.50
C ALA A 168 7.53 -6.59 -0.06
N LEU A 169 6.48 -6.86 0.73
CA LEU A 169 6.12 -8.23 1.11
C LEU A 169 5.81 -9.10 -0.11
N ALA A 170 5.01 -8.58 -1.05
CA ALA A 170 4.65 -9.31 -2.27
C ALA A 170 5.86 -9.61 -3.15
N TYR A 171 6.81 -8.67 -3.24
CA TYR A 171 8.07 -8.86 -3.96
C TYR A 171 8.89 -10.02 -3.38
N PHE A 172 9.20 -9.98 -2.08
CA PHE A 172 10.01 -11.02 -1.45
C PHE A 172 9.32 -12.38 -1.47
N PHE A 173 8.00 -12.42 -1.21
CA PHE A 173 7.21 -13.64 -1.31
C PHE A 173 7.25 -14.22 -2.73
N ALA A 174 6.99 -13.42 -3.76
CA ALA A 174 6.92 -13.91 -5.14
C ALA A 174 8.28 -14.40 -5.64
N ARG A 175 9.36 -13.71 -5.25
CA ARG A 175 10.72 -14.14 -5.55
C ARG A 175 11.02 -15.49 -4.90
N GLU A 176 10.77 -15.62 -3.61
CA GLU A 176 11.00 -16.86 -2.87
C GLU A 176 10.19 -18.02 -3.45
N MET A 177 8.92 -17.79 -3.80
CA MET A 177 8.07 -18.80 -4.44
C MET A 177 8.59 -19.20 -5.82
N TYR A 178 9.07 -18.26 -6.63
CA TYR A 178 9.64 -18.58 -7.93
C TYR A 178 10.95 -19.37 -7.78
N GLU A 179 11.86 -18.95 -6.91
CA GLU A 179 13.13 -19.65 -6.67
C GLU A 179 12.94 -21.09 -6.21
N ARG A 180 11.87 -21.36 -5.44
CA ARG A 180 11.53 -22.71 -4.98
C ARG A 180 10.85 -23.59 -6.03
N THR A 181 9.98 -23.00 -6.85
CA THR A 181 9.05 -23.78 -7.69
C THR A 181 9.39 -23.74 -9.17
N GLU A 182 10.16 -22.74 -9.60
CA GLU A 182 10.41 -22.37 -11.00
C GLU A 182 9.11 -22.13 -11.81
N VAL A 183 7.98 -21.95 -11.13
CA VAL A 183 6.67 -21.68 -11.72
C VAL A 183 6.43 -20.17 -11.77
N PRO A 184 5.88 -19.60 -12.88
CA PRO A 184 5.58 -18.18 -12.94
C PRO A 184 4.69 -17.72 -11.78
N VAL A 185 4.95 -16.55 -11.20
CA VAL A 185 4.20 -16.05 -10.04
C VAL A 185 3.51 -14.74 -10.38
N GLY A 186 2.19 -14.70 -10.22
CA GLY A 186 1.40 -13.48 -10.30
C GLY A 186 0.95 -13.03 -8.92
N VAL A 187 1.12 -11.75 -8.58
CA VAL A 187 0.53 -11.18 -7.36
C VAL A 187 -0.44 -10.05 -7.72
N ILE A 188 -1.71 -10.25 -7.37
CA ILE A 188 -2.73 -9.20 -7.37
C ILE A 188 -2.74 -8.60 -5.97
N ASN A 189 -2.28 -7.36 -5.82
CA ASN A 189 -2.25 -6.65 -4.55
C ASN A 189 -3.48 -5.73 -4.44
N SER A 190 -4.43 -6.11 -3.60
CA SER A 190 -5.65 -5.38 -3.24
C SER A 190 -5.60 -5.01 -1.76
N SER A 191 -4.73 -4.07 -1.40
CA SER A 191 -4.53 -3.59 -0.02
C SER A 191 -4.67 -2.07 0.10
N VAL A 192 -5.05 -1.59 1.29
CA VAL A 192 -5.25 -0.15 1.58
C VAL A 192 -4.80 0.18 2.99
N GLY A 193 -3.83 1.08 3.11
CA GLY A 193 -3.25 1.52 4.37
C GLY A 193 -4.26 2.01 5.40
N GLY A 194 -4.25 1.40 6.59
CA GLY A 194 -5.10 1.75 7.72
C GLY A 194 -6.53 1.18 7.66
N SER A 195 -6.88 0.42 6.62
CA SER A 195 -8.20 -0.23 6.54
C SER A 195 -8.38 -1.31 7.63
N PRO A 196 -9.50 -1.30 8.36
CA PRO A 196 -9.84 -2.36 9.30
C PRO A 196 -10.50 -3.55 8.57
N ALA A 197 -10.57 -4.71 9.22
CA ALA A 197 -11.03 -5.97 8.60
C ALA A 197 -12.45 -5.85 7.99
N GLU A 198 -13.38 -5.19 8.67
CA GLU A 198 -14.76 -5.03 8.22
C GLU A 198 -14.93 -4.23 6.91
N ALA A 199 -13.93 -3.44 6.49
CA ALA A 199 -13.95 -2.77 5.20
C ALA A 199 -13.89 -3.79 4.04
N TRP A 200 -13.35 -4.98 4.30
CA TRP A 200 -13.08 -6.07 3.37
C TRP A 200 -14.11 -7.20 3.43
N ILE A 201 -15.23 -7.01 4.13
CA ILE A 201 -16.33 -7.98 4.28
C ILE A 201 -17.61 -7.39 3.69
N SER A 202 -18.36 -8.18 2.94
CA SER A 202 -19.61 -7.74 2.32
C SER A 202 -20.71 -7.44 3.34
N GLU A 203 -21.83 -6.89 2.86
CA GLU A 203 -23.04 -6.73 3.67
C GLU A 203 -23.52 -8.05 4.28
N GLU A 204 -23.48 -9.15 3.52
CA GLU A 204 -23.94 -10.46 3.97
C GLU A 204 -22.96 -11.05 5.01
N GLY A 205 -21.65 -10.93 4.77
CA GLY A 205 -20.64 -11.37 5.73
C GLY A 205 -20.70 -10.60 7.07
N LEU A 206 -21.16 -9.35 7.03
CA LEU A 206 -21.32 -8.51 8.22
C LEU A 206 -22.70 -8.62 8.90
N LYS A 207 -23.59 -9.52 8.50
CA LYS A 207 -24.96 -9.62 9.08
C LYS A 207 -25.01 -9.83 10.60
N HIS A 208 -23.97 -10.44 11.18
CA HIS A 208 -23.85 -10.64 12.63
C HIS A 208 -23.18 -9.47 13.36
N PHE A 209 -22.85 -8.40 12.64
CA PHE A 209 -22.15 -7.21 13.11
C PHE A 209 -22.97 -5.94 12.84
N PRO A 210 -24.17 -5.79 13.44
CA PRO A 210 -25.12 -4.74 13.08
C PRO A 210 -24.59 -3.31 13.28
N ALA A 211 -23.67 -3.10 14.23
CA ALA A 211 -23.02 -1.80 14.42
C ALA A 211 -22.21 -1.37 13.19
N HIS A 212 -21.53 -2.32 12.53
CA HIS A 212 -20.75 -2.07 11.32
C HIS A 212 -21.66 -1.79 10.11
N LEU A 213 -22.76 -2.52 9.99
CA LEU A 213 -23.77 -2.24 8.96
C LEU A 213 -24.39 -0.85 9.12
N ASN A 214 -24.68 -0.45 10.36
CA ASN A 214 -25.18 0.89 10.67
C ASN A 214 -24.14 1.98 10.35
N ASP A 215 -22.85 1.77 10.66
CA ASP A 215 -21.78 2.72 10.28
C ASP A 215 -21.68 2.86 8.76
N ARG A 216 -21.70 1.76 8.01
CA ARG A 216 -21.74 1.81 6.55
C ARG A 216 -22.94 2.59 6.03
N ASP A 217 -24.12 2.39 6.59
CA ASP A 217 -25.37 3.01 6.11
C ASP A 217 -25.37 4.54 6.19
N ILE A 218 -24.59 5.13 7.10
CA ILE A 218 -24.34 6.59 7.16
C ILE A 218 -23.74 7.09 5.83
N TYR A 219 -22.92 6.27 5.18
CA TYR A 219 -22.16 6.62 3.98
C TYR A 219 -22.81 6.13 2.67
N ARG A 220 -24.06 5.66 2.69
CA ARG A 220 -24.81 5.32 1.46
C ARG A 220 -25.24 6.55 0.64
N SER A 221 -25.01 7.78 1.12
CA SER A 221 -25.33 9.00 0.38
C SER A 221 -24.09 9.61 -0.27
N ASP A 222 -24.02 9.60 -1.60
CA ASP A 222 -22.91 10.19 -2.36
C ASP A 222 -22.78 11.71 -2.13
N SER A 223 -23.90 12.40 -1.94
CA SER A 223 -23.91 13.83 -1.60
C SER A 223 -23.38 14.07 -0.18
N HIS A 224 -23.71 13.20 0.78
CA HIS A 224 -23.14 13.25 2.12
C HIS A 224 -21.62 13.06 2.11
N ILE A 225 -21.12 12.04 1.39
CA ILE A 225 -19.68 11.81 1.20
C ILE A 225 -19.02 13.04 0.59
N SER A 226 -19.56 13.56 -0.52
CA SER A 226 -19.00 14.70 -1.24
C SER A 226 -18.95 15.95 -0.36
N ASN A 227 -19.98 16.17 0.46
CA ASN A 227 -20.02 17.29 1.41
C ASN A 227 -18.94 17.17 2.50
N ILE A 228 -18.78 15.98 3.10
CA ILE A 228 -17.72 15.74 4.08
C ILE A 228 -16.33 15.96 3.45
N GLN A 229 -16.08 15.40 2.26
CA GLN A 229 -14.81 15.58 1.55
C GLN A 229 -14.50 17.06 1.27
N SER A 230 -15.51 17.84 0.90
CA SER A 230 -15.38 19.29 0.68
C SER A 230 -15.03 20.02 1.99
N LEU A 231 -15.76 19.73 3.08
CA LEU A 231 -15.54 20.34 4.39
C LEU A 231 -14.18 19.98 4.98
N ASP A 232 -13.76 18.71 4.88
CA ASP A 232 -12.45 18.26 5.35
C ASP A 232 -11.32 18.96 4.58
N ARG A 233 -11.46 19.10 3.25
CA ARG A 233 -10.53 19.85 2.40
C ARG A 233 -10.47 21.32 2.78
N GLU A 234 -11.61 21.97 2.96
CA GLU A 234 -11.69 23.38 3.35
C GLU A 234 -11.05 23.62 4.71
N ARG A 235 -11.39 22.80 5.72
CA ARG A 235 -10.81 22.85 7.06
C ARG A 235 -9.29 22.75 7.02
N ARG A 236 -8.74 21.77 6.29
CA ARG A 236 -7.29 21.60 6.13
C ARG A 236 -6.65 22.79 5.41
N ASN A 237 -7.28 23.32 4.37
CA ASN A 237 -6.77 24.47 3.63
C ASN A 237 -6.74 25.75 4.50
N LEU A 238 -7.80 26.02 5.25
CA LEU A 238 -7.88 27.16 6.17
C LEU A 238 -6.84 27.04 7.28
N TRP A 239 -6.71 25.87 7.90
CA TRP A 239 -5.70 25.62 8.93
C TRP A 239 -4.29 25.85 8.40
N ASN A 240 -3.94 25.28 7.23
CA ASN A 240 -2.62 25.47 6.62
C ASN A 240 -2.36 26.92 6.19
N SER A 241 -3.38 27.66 5.72
CA SER A 241 -3.26 29.08 5.37
C SER A 241 -2.90 29.93 6.60
N VAL A 242 -3.53 29.65 7.74
CA VAL A 242 -3.22 30.35 9.00
C VAL A 242 -1.83 29.96 9.49
N LEU A 243 -1.50 28.66 9.51
CA LEU A 243 -0.18 28.16 9.88
C LEU A 243 0.91 28.88 9.08
N PHE A 244 0.84 28.83 7.75
CA PHE A 244 1.85 29.42 6.87
C PHE A 244 2.02 30.92 7.10
N ARG A 245 0.90 31.67 7.20
CA ARG A 245 0.94 33.13 7.37
C ARG A 245 1.48 33.56 8.74
N LYS A 246 1.25 32.76 9.77
CA LYS A 246 1.68 33.07 11.14
C LYS A 246 3.06 32.54 11.47
N ASP A 247 3.56 31.55 10.72
CA ASP A 247 4.85 30.90 10.96
C ASP A 247 6.00 31.88 10.88
N ARG A 248 6.45 32.33 12.05
CA ARG A 248 7.51 33.33 12.19
C ARG A 248 8.80 32.89 11.50
N GLY A 249 9.12 31.60 11.54
CA GLY A 249 10.34 31.09 10.89
C GLY A 249 10.34 31.19 9.38
N LEU A 250 9.17 31.33 8.75
CA LEU A 250 9.06 31.61 7.31
C LEU A 250 8.93 33.11 7.00
N ASN A 251 8.31 33.89 7.88
CA ASN A 251 7.82 35.23 7.56
C ASN A 251 8.55 36.39 8.26
N GLU A 252 9.48 36.12 9.18
CA GLU A 252 10.37 37.17 9.69
C GLU A 252 11.30 37.71 8.58
N THR A 253 11.85 38.91 8.77
CA THR A 253 12.70 39.59 7.77
C THR A 253 13.86 38.72 7.31
N ILE A 254 14.43 37.94 8.22
CA ILE A 254 15.39 36.88 7.92
C ILE A 254 14.71 35.56 8.29
N PRO A 255 14.41 34.68 7.33
CA PRO A 255 13.84 33.37 7.61
C PRO A 255 14.75 32.54 8.52
N TRP A 256 14.18 31.74 9.41
CA TRP A 256 14.94 30.99 10.41
C TRP A 256 15.75 29.84 9.81
N PHE A 257 15.56 29.50 8.54
CA PHE A 257 16.45 28.56 7.83
C PHE A 257 17.67 29.26 7.22
N ALA A 258 17.74 30.59 7.19
CA ALA A 258 18.85 31.30 6.57
C ALA A 258 20.21 30.86 7.19
N PRO A 259 21.28 30.76 6.38
CA PRO A 259 22.57 30.24 6.84
C PRO A 259 23.16 31.07 7.98
N ASP A 260 23.05 32.39 7.89
CA ASP A 260 23.64 33.35 8.83
C ASP A 260 22.62 33.87 9.87
N TYR A 261 21.51 33.15 10.09
CA TYR A 261 20.53 33.51 11.11
C TYR A 261 21.13 33.34 12.52
N ASP A 262 21.06 34.40 13.34
CA ASP A 262 21.49 34.38 14.74
C ASP A 262 20.44 33.71 15.65
N ASP A 263 20.73 32.48 16.07
CA ASP A 263 19.90 31.68 16.97
C ASP A 263 20.44 31.64 18.41
N ALA A 264 21.40 32.50 18.79
CA ALA A 264 21.98 32.51 20.14
C ALA A 264 20.94 32.71 21.27
N HIS A 265 19.82 33.36 20.94
CA HIS A 265 18.71 33.63 21.85
C HIS A 265 17.68 32.50 21.91
N TRP A 266 17.85 31.43 21.12
CA TRP A 266 16.95 30.27 21.13
C TRP A 266 17.25 29.36 22.32
N GLU A 267 16.20 28.70 22.79
CA GLU A 267 16.30 27.73 23.87
C GLU A 267 17.12 26.51 23.40
N GLU A 268 17.86 25.88 24.32
CA GLU A 268 18.43 24.56 24.05
C GLU A 268 17.42 23.48 24.42
N ALA A 269 17.20 22.56 23.50
CA ALA A 269 16.33 21.42 23.70
C ALA A 269 17.05 20.14 23.29
N ASP A 270 16.93 19.12 24.13
CA ASP A 270 17.17 17.75 23.73
C ASP A 270 16.10 17.36 22.70
N LEU A 271 16.55 16.81 21.57
CA LEU A 271 15.70 16.39 20.47
C LEU A 271 14.58 15.45 20.93
N PHE A 272 14.88 14.55 21.88
CA PHE A 272 13.94 13.52 22.36
C PHE A 272 13.09 13.96 23.55
N ALA A 273 13.41 15.09 24.18
CA ALA A 273 12.65 15.57 25.34
C ALA A 273 11.22 15.97 24.95
N LYS A 274 10.21 15.46 25.65
CA LYS A 274 8.80 15.80 25.37
C LYS A 274 8.41 17.24 25.75
N LYS A 275 9.21 17.91 26.58
CA LYS A 275 8.91 19.24 27.16
C LYS A 275 8.68 20.33 26.12
N TRP A 276 9.35 20.28 24.96
CA TRP A 276 9.20 21.33 23.94
C TRP A 276 7.90 21.17 23.15
N GLY A 277 7.35 19.96 23.10
CA GLY A 277 6.12 19.61 22.40
C GLY A 277 4.86 19.63 23.27
N SER A 278 4.98 20.05 24.54
CA SER A 278 3.86 20.10 25.49
C SER A 278 3.92 21.35 26.35
N ASP A 279 2.77 21.87 26.78
CA ASP A 279 2.68 22.93 27.79
C ASP A 279 2.51 22.40 29.24
N GLY A 280 2.74 21.09 29.42
CA GLY A 280 2.60 20.39 30.70
C GLY A 280 1.21 19.77 30.91
N LEU A 281 0.20 20.19 30.14
CA LEU A 281 -1.15 19.62 30.19
C LEU A 281 -1.59 19.10 28.82
N ASN A 282 -1.26 19.83 27.77
CA ASN A 282 -1.68 19.56 26.40
C ASN A 282 -0.49 19.47 25.46
N PRO A 283 -0.64 18.76 24.32
CA PRO A 283 0.30 18.87 23.23
C PRO A 283 0.26 20.26 22.60
N VAL A 284 1.43 20.75 22.18
CA VAL A 284 1.57 22.03 21.47
C VAL A 284 1.62 21.74 19.98
N ASN A 285 0.56 22.13 19.25
CA ASN A 285 0.48 21.94 17.80
C ASN A 285 0.93 23.20 17.04
N GLY A 286 1.22 23.05 15.74
CA GLY A 286 1.69 24.12 14.87
C GLY A 286 3.11 23.86 14.35
N THR A 287 3.97 24.89 14.31
CA THR A 287 5.35 24.76 13.80
C THR A 287 6.39 24.87 14.89
N HIS A 288 7.32 23.91 14.88
CA HIS A 288 8.45 23.81 15.79
C HIS A 288 9.72 23.86 14.95
N TRP A 289 10.64 24.76 15.30
CA TRP A 289 11.88 24.95 14.55
C TRP A 289 13.07 24.50 15.39
N PHE A 290 13.94 23.72 14.76
CA PHE A 290 15.17 23.22 15.35
C PHE A 290 16.34 23.63 14.47
N ARG A 291 17.43 24.09 15.09
CA ARG A 291 18.68 24.43 14.41
C ARG A 291 19.85 23.72 15.09
N LYS A 292 20.75 23.15 14.29
CA LYS A 292 21.98 22.52 14.76
C LYS A 292 23.16 22.90 13.91
N GLU A 293 24.19 23.35 14.58
CA GLU A 293 25.49 23.57 13.98
C GLU A 293 26.34 22.32 14.10
N PHE A 294 27.12 22.04 13.06
CA PHE A 294 28.12 20.99 13.07
C PHE A 294 29.35 21.43 12.26
N SER A 295 30.50 20.81 12.55
CA SER A 295 31.74 21.09 11.84
C SER A 295 32.03 19.98 10.83
N LEU A 296 32.24 20.33 9.57
CA LEU A 296 32.66 19.41 8.52
C LEU A 296 34.19 19.35 8.44
N PRO A 297 34.81 18.16 8.59
CA PRO A 297 36.22 17.93 8.31
C PRO A 297 36.63 18.37 6.90
N ALA A 298 37.91 18.75 6.74
CA ALA A 298 38.41 19.28 5.47
C ALA A 298 38.35 18.26 4.32
N HIS A 299 38.52 16.96 4.62
CA HIS A 299 38.55 15.90 3.62
C HIS A 299 37.16 15.53 3.09
N LEU A 300 36.08 15.89 3.78
CA LEU A 300 34.69 15.68 3.33
C LEU A 300 34.14 16.88 2.55
N LYS A 301 34.96 17.90 2.30
CA LYS A 301 34.53 19.12 1.61
C LYS A 301 34.17 18.81 0.15
N GLY A 302 32.96 19.19 -0.25
CA GLY A 302 32.49 19.07 -1.64
C GLY A 302 31.85 17.73 -1.96
N GLU A 303 31.92 16.77 -1.05
CA GLU A 303 31.27 15.46 -1.18
C GLU A 303 29.74 15.58 -1.16
N SER A 304 29.07 14.66 -1.85
CA SER A 304 27.64 14.41 -1.62
C SER A 304 27.45 13.67 -0.30
N ALA A 305 26.30 13.86 0.33
CA ALA A 305 25.97 13.16 1.57
C ALA A 305 24.50 12.76 1.62
N LEU A 306 24.17 11.87 2.55
CA LEU A 306 22.80 11.49 2.87
C LEU A 306 22.44 11.95 4.27
N LEU A 307 21.39 12.77 4.38
CA LEU A 307 20.86 13.21 5.66
C LEU A 307 19.77 12.25 6.14
N ARG A 308 20.00 11.61 7.29
CA ARG A 308 18.99 10.83 8.01
C ARG A 308 18.46 11.66 9.18
N MET A 309 17.14 11.87 9.20
CA MET A 309 16.42 12.56 10.28
C MET A 309 15.39 11.64 10.94
N GLY A 310 15.73 10.37 11.07
CA GLY A 310 14.94 9.33 11.74
C GLY A 310 13.47 9.35 11.34
N CYS A 311 12.61 9.32 12.36
CA CYS A 311 11.17 9.47 12.27
C CYS A 311 10.73 10.69 13.09
N ILE A 312 9.80 11.47 12.55
CA ILE A 312 9.33 12.74 13.13
C ILE A 312 7.81 12.75 13.17
N VAL A 313 7.22 13.16 14.28
CA VAL A 313 5.77 13.31 14.46
C VAL A 313 5.43 14.80 14.39
N ASP A 314 4.65 15.30 13.43
CA ASP A 314 3.98 14.58 12.33
C ASP A 314 4.72 14.71 10.99
N ALA A 315 5.07 15.93 10.61
CA ALA A 315 5.62 16.25 9.30
C ALA A 315 6.80 17.20 9.43
N ASP A 316 7.60 17.33 8.39
CA ASP A 316 8.81 18.15 8.44
C ASP A 316 9.20 18.77 7.09
N SER A 317 10.00 19.83 7.16
CA SER A 317 10.75 20.40 6.04
C SER A 317 12.17 20.67 6.53
N VAL A 318 13.17 20.19 5.81
CA VAL A 318 14.57 20.25 6.24
C VAL A 318 15.39 21.12 5.30
N PHE A 319 16.27 21.92 5.88
CA PHE A 319 17.17 22.83 5.20
C PHE A 319 18.60 22.59 5.67
N VAL A 320 19.56 22.63 4.74
CA VAL A 320 21.00 22.56 5.01
C VAL A 320 21.63 23.85 4.49
N ASN A 321 22.29 24.61 5.36
CA ASN A 321 22.86 25.92 5.04
C ASN A 321 21.85 26.87 4.34
N GLY A 322 20.57 26.76 4.72
CA GLY A 322 19.45 27.52 4.14
C GLY A 322 18.91 27.03 2.80
N HIS A 323 19.44 25.95 2.25
CA HIS A 323 18.88 25.29 1.07
C HIS A 323 17.92 24.18 1.50
N PHE A 324 16.72 24.16 0.92
CA PHE A 324 15.76 23.09 1.14
C PHE A 324 16.29 21.77 0.56
N VAL A 325 16.28 20.70 1.37
CA VAL A 325 16.78 19.36 0.96
C VAL A 325 15.69 18.29 0.97
N GLY A 326 14.55 18.51 1.64
CA GLY A 326 13.46 17.56 1.62
C GLY A 326 12.33 17.83 2.61
N THR A 327 11.27 17.04 2.47
CA THR A 327 10.07 17.09 3.31
C THR A 327 9.41 15.72 3.39
N THR A 328 8.78 15.43 4.52
CA THR A 328 7.90 14.28 4.71
C THR A 328 6.60 14.75 5.37
N ALA A 329 5.46 14.33 4.84
CA ALA A 329 4.16 14.92 5.16
C ALA A 329 3.40 14.26 6.33
N TYR A 330 3.91 13.16 6.89
CA TYR A 330 3.29 12.43 8.00
C TYR A 330 4.31 11.52 8.71
N GLN A 331 3.93 10.95 9.85
CA GLN A 331 4.91 10.38 10.78
C GLN A 331 5.63 9.11 10.31
N TYR A 332 5.03 8.24 9.49
CA TYR A 332 5.59 6.89 9.32
C TYR A 332 6.78 6.73 8.35
N PRO A 333 7.01 7.56 7.30
CA PRO A 333 8.16 7.38 6.42
C PRO A 333 9.49 7.72 7.09
N PRO A 334 10.58 6.99 6.81
CA PRO A 334 11.91 7.41 7.22
C PRO A 334 12.29 8.71 6.52
N ARG A 335 12.97 9.62 7.24
CA ARG A 335 13.44 10.90 6.67
C ARG A 335 14.84 10.72 6.11
N ILE A 336 14.91 10.59 4.79
CA ILE A 336 16.13 10.34 4.05
C ILE A 336 16.22 11.40 2.94
N TYR A 337 17.14 12.35 3.10
CA TYR A 337 17.26 13.50 2.21
C TYR A 337 18.67 13.59 1.60
N PRO A 338 18.80 13.54 0.26
CA PRO A 338 20.10 13.70 -0.37
C PRO A 338 20.61 15.13 -0.19
N ILE A 339 21.87 15.28 0.21
CA ILE A 339 22.59 16.53 0.24
C ILE A 339 23.47 16.58 -1.02
N PRO A 340 23.22 17.50 -1.97
CA PRO A 340 24.00 17.59 -3.19
C PRO A 340 25.45 18.03 -2.90
N PRO A 341 26.41 17.63 -3.76
CA PRO A 341 27.81 18.02 -3.60
C PRO A 341 27.96 19.54 -3.62
N GLY A 342 28.88 20.04 -2.80
CA GLY A 342 29.16 21.48 -2.65
C GLY A 342 28.19 22.26 -1.78
N LEU A 343 27.10 21.66 -1.30
CA LEU A 343 26.20 22.31 -0.34
C LEU A 343 26.82 22.44 1.06
N LEU A 344 27.62 21.46 1.46
CA LEU A 344 28.38 21.46 2.70
C LEU A 344 29.72 22.20 2.52
N LYS A 345 30.06 23.02 3.51
CA LYS A 345 31.28 23.83 3.55
C LYS A 345 32.25 23.24 4.57
N GLN A 346 33.55 23.34 4.34
CA GLN A 346 34.52 23.01 5.38
C GLN A 346 34.29 23.86 6.63
N GLY A 347 34.38 23.25 7.82
CA GLY A 347 34.09 23.91 9.08
C GLY A 347 32.59 24.02 9.32
N LYS A 348 32.13 25.19 9.77
CA LYS A 348 30.76 25.38 10.27
C LYS A 348 29.68 25.23 9.20
N ASN A 349 28.70 24.37 9.47
CA ASN A 349 27.47 24.19 8.71
C ASN A 349 26.27 24.22 9.66
N ASN A 350 25.08 24.40 9.10
CA ASN A 350 23.82 24.38 9.85
C ASN A 350 22.78 23.47 9.19
N ILE A 351 22.04 22.73 10.02
CA ILE A 351 20.79 22.07 9.66
C ILE A 351 19.66 22.78 10.36
N THR A 352 18.60 23.09 9.62
CA THR A 352 17.34 23.60 10.16
C THR A 352 16.21 22.62 9.85
N VAL A 353 15.45 22.23 10.87
CA VAL A 353 14.26 21.39 10.74
C VAL A 353 13.04 22.22 11.13
N ARG A 354 12.09 22.31 10.20
CA ARG A 354 10.75 22.85 10.46
C ARG A 354 9.80 21.67 10.63
N LEU A 355 9.52 21.31 11.87
CA LEU A 355 8.53 20.29 12.22
C LEU A 355 7.13 20.92 12.23
N ILE A 356 6.15 20.23 11.65
CA ILE A 356 4.74 20.57 11.65
C ILE A 356 3.99 19.51 12.45
N SER A 357 3.28 19.95 13.49
CA SER A 357 2.39 19.14 14.29
C SER A 357 0.95 19.50 13.94
N TYR A 358 0.21 18.56 13.38
CA TYR A 358 -1.20 18.78 13.02
C TYR A 358 -2.10 18.54 14.23
N SER A 359 -1.80 17.49 15.00
CA SER A 359 -2.52 17.10 16.21
C SER A 359 -1.63 16.20 17.07
N GLY A 360 -2.02 15.93 18.31
CA GLY A 360 -1.30 14.97 19.16
C GLY A 360 0.08 15.46 19.59
N ASN A 361 0.93 14.53 20.03
CA ASN A 361 2.24 14.86 20.61
C ASN A 361 3.33 14.91 19.53
N PRO A 362 3.85 16.09 19.17
CA PRO A 362 4.99 16.13 18.27
C PRO A 362 6.24 15.56 18.94
N GLY A 363 7.16 15.06 18.12
CA GLY A 363 8.37 14.45 18.63
C GLY A 363 9.31 13.95 17.56
N PHE A 364 10.55 13.74 17.97
CA PHE A 364 11.49 12.87 17.28
C PHE A 364 11.39 11.49 17.94
N VAL A 365 11.43 10.43 17.13
CA VAL A 365 11.32 9.05 17.61
C VAL A 365 12.70 8.55 17.99
N GLU A 366 12.85 8.11 19.24
CA GLU A 366 14.08 7.54 19.78
C GLU A 366 14.53 6.30 18.99
N ASP A 367 15.80 5.93 19.08
CA ASP A 367 16.44 4.78 18.39
C ASP A 367 16.35 4.79 16.85
N LYS A 368 15.96 5.92 16.24
CA LYS A 368 16.04 6.13 14.79
C LYS A 368 17.29 6.93 14.42
N PRO A 369 17.87 6.76 13.22
CA PRO A 369 19.14 7.41 12.89
C PRO A 369 18.98 8.91 12.62
N TYR A 370 19.70 9.73 13.41
CA TYR A 370 19.85 11.17 13.20
C TYR A 370 21.30 11.49 12.89
N LYS A 371 21.66 11.48 11.60
CA LYS A 371 23.07 11.60 11.15
C LYS A 371 23.21 12.05 9.71
N ILE A 372 24.40 12.51 9.36
CA ILE A 372 24.85 12.67 7.96
C ILE A 372 25.79 11.52 7.63
N LEU A 373 25.58 10.86 6.49
CA LEU A 373 26.42 9.79 5.97
C LEU A 373 27.16 10.27 4.71
N PHE A 374 28.44 9.93 4.61
CA PHE A 374 29.29 10.23 3.45
C PHE A 374 29.74 8.92 2.77
N GLY A 375 29.88 8.95 1.45
CA GLY A 375 30.27 7.77 0.65
C GLY A 375 29.14 6.73 0.48
N ASN A 376 29.42 5.70 -0.32
CA ASN A 376 28.46 4.61 -0.61
C ASN A 376 28.44 3.51 0.47
N GLU A 377 29.33 3.55 1.47
CA GLU A 377 29.57 2.43 2.40
C GLU A 377 29.67 2.85 3.88
N GLU A 378 28.96 3.90 4.31
CA GLU A 378 28.82 4.26 5.74
C GLU A 378 30.14 4.49 6.53
N GLU A 379 31.30 4.62 5.87
CA GLU A 379 32.62 4.68 6.52
C GLU A 379 32.81 5.92 7.42
N GLU A 380 32.14 7.03 7.07
CA GLU A 380 32.17 8.26 7.86
C GLU A 380 30.78 8.85 8.08
N GLU A 381 30.50 9.16 9.35
CA GLU A 381 29.23 9.76 9.77
C GLU A 381 29.43 10.94 10.73
N ILE A 382 28.47 11.86 10.69
CA ILE A 382 28.34 12.95 11.66
C ILE A 382 27.01 12.77 12.39
N SER A 383 27.06 12.47 13.68
CA SER A 383 25.87 12.39 14.52
C SER A 383 25.19 13.75 14.67
N LEU A 384 23.87 13.75 14.61
CA LEU A 384 23.02 14.91 14.82
C LEU A 384 22.20 14.81 16.12
N GLU A 385 22.39 13.76 16.91
CA GLU A 385 21.69 13.55 18.18
C GLU A 385 22.09 14.55 19.28
N GLY A 386 21.29 14.60 20.35
CA GLY A 386 21.53 15.45 21.52
C GLY A 386 20.89 16.83 21.40
N GLN A 387 21.60 17.87 21.86
CA GLN A 387 21.04 19.21 21.98
C GLN A 387 20.94 19.93 20.63
N TRP A 388 19.83 20.63 20.44
CA TRP A 388 19.53 21.52 19.32
C TRP A 388 19.03 22.87 19.86
N ARG A 389 19.23 23.93 19.08
CA ARG A 389 18.51 25.20 19.31
C ARG A 389 17.06 25.01 18.90
N TYR A 390 16.13 25.41 19.74
CA TYR A 390 14.70 25.24 19.56
C TYR A 390 13.94 26.57 19.68
N ARG A 391 12.94 26.75 18.81
CA ARG A 391 11.97 27.83 18.92
C ARG A 391 10.62 27.44 18.34
N GLN A 392 9.54 27.81 19.01
CA GLN A 392 8.20 27.73 18.45
C GLN A 392 8.01 28.78 17.36
N GLY A 393 7.62 28.35 16.15
CA GLY A 393 7.22 29.24 15.05
C GLY A 393 5.82 29.81 15.27
N THR A 394 4.82 28.93 15.22
CA THR A 394 3.40 29.25 15.44
C THR A 394 2.75 28.17 16.28
N ARG A 395 1.93 28.57 17.26
CA ARG A 395 0.98 27.67 17.92
C ARG A 395 -0.34 27.64 17.14
N MET A 396 -0.85 26.44 16.91
CA MET A 396 -2.14 26.20 16.25
C MET A 396 -3.07 25.37 17.15
N PRO A 397 -4.40 25.50 17.00
CA PRO A 397 -5.31 24.48 17.51
C PRO A 397 -5.04 23.15 16.79
N ALA A 398 -5.38 22.03 17.44
CA ALA A 398 -5.34 20.72 16.81
C ALA A 398 -6.23 20.70 15.56
N LEU A 399 -5.70 20.21 14.45
CA LEU A 399 -6.46 19.99 13.24
C LEU A 399 -7.39 18.79 13.45
N ALA A 400 -8.70 19.00 13.32
CA ALA A 400 -9.65 17.90 13.42
C ALA A 400 -9.40 16.87 12.29
N GLY A 401 -9.43 15.59 12.66
CA GLY A 401 -9.20 14.47 11.76
C GLY A 401 -10.18 14.42 10.60
N GLU A 402 -9.73 13.90 9.46
CA GLU A 402 -10.56 13.70 8.27
C GLU A 402 -11.28 12.36 8.27
N THR A 403 -12.34 12.27 7.47
CA THR A 403 -13.09 11.02 7.31
C THR A 403 -12.43 10.15 6.25
N PHE A 404 -11.90 9.01 6.68
CA PHE A 404 -11.34 7.99 5.79
C PHE A 404 -12.44 7.03 5.34
N PHE A 405 -13.10 7.32 4.22
CA PHE A 405 -14.18 6.48 3.69
C PHE A 405 -13.72 5.05 3.39
N GLN A 406 -12.47 4.87 2.97
CA GLN A 406 -11.89 3.54 2.76
C GLN A 406 -11.81 2.68 4.03
N TYR A 407 -11.98 3.26 5.22
CA TYR A 407 -12.02 2.49 6.48
C TYR A 407 -13.42 2.03 6.84
N LYS A 408 -14.43 2.49 6.09
CA LYS A 408 -15.82 2.19 6.37
C LYS A 408 -16.19 0.78 5.91
N PRO A 409 -17.07 0.09 6.64
CA PRO A 409 -17.35 -1.32 6.39
C PRO A 409 -17.86 -1.56 4.96
N THR A 410 -17.57 -2.73 4.39
CA THR A 410 -18.04 -3.18 3.06
C THR A 410 -17.52 -2.44 1.83
N GLY A 411 -17.11 -1.17 1.96
CA GLY A 411 -16.73 -0.34 0.82
C GLY A 411 -15.63 -0.93 -0.04
N LEU A 412 -14.56 -1.43 0.58
CA LEU A 412 -13.41 -2.01 -0.13
C LEU A 412 -13.71 -3.38 -0.70
N PHE A 413 -14.45 -4.23 0.02
CA PHE A 413 -14.92 -5.52 -0.51
C PHE A 413 -15.64 -5.33 -1.86
N ASN A 414 -16.63 -4.45 -1.86
CA ASN A 414 -17.47 -4.20 -3.03
C ASN A 414 -16.68 -3.72 -4.25
N ALA A 415 -15.67 -2.87 -4.05
CA ALA A 415 -15.00 -2.19 -5.14
C ALA A 415 -13.60 -2.77 -5.50
N MET A 416 -13.00 -3.56 -4.62
CA MET A 416 -11.61 -4.03 -4.78
C MET A 416 -11.44 -5.55 -4.65
N ILE A 417 -12.42 -6.28 -4.10
CA ILE A 417 -12.37 -7.75 -3.94
C ILE A 417 -13.39 -8.43 -4.84
N HIS A 418 -14.66 -8.04 -4.77
CA HIS A 418 -15.72 -8.65 -5.58
C HIS A 418 -15.45 -8.64 -7.09
N PRO A 419 -14.89 -7.56 -7.70
CA PRO A 419 -14.50 -7.58 -9.11
C PRO A 419 -13.46 -8.67 -9.49
N LEU A 420 -12.73 -9.23 -8.53
CA LEU A 420 -11.68 -10.22 -8.74
C LEU A 420 -12.21 -11.67 -8.72
N LYS A 421 -13.49 -11.89 -8.35
CA LYS A 421 -14.08 -13.21 -8.08
C LYS A 421 -13.96 -14.24 -9.22
N ARG A 422 -13.79 -13.77 -10.46
CA ARG A 422 -13.66 -14.61 -11.66
C ARG A 422 -12.21 -15.00 -11.98
N TRP A 423 -11.23 -14.38 -11.31
CA TRP A 423 -9.82 -14.70 -11.49
C TRP A 423 -9.43 -15.87 -10.59
N GLY A 424 -8.86 -16.92 -11.18
CA GLY A 424 -8.39 -18.09 -10.42
C GLY A 424 -7.22 -17.72 -9.49
N LEU A 425 -7.19 -18.32 -8.30
CA LEU A 425 -6.17 -18.07 -7.28
C LEU A 425 -5.54 -19.37 -6.77
N LYS A 426 -4.24 -19.32 -6.47
CA LYS A 426 -3.53 -20.33 -5.68
C LYS A 426 -3.82 -20.16 -4.18
N GLY A 427 -3.91 -18.91 -3.71
CA GLY A 427 -4.19 -18.58 -2.31
C GLY A 427 -4.20 -17.07 -2.04
N VAL A 428 -4.48 -16.71 -0.78
CA VAL A 428 -4.55 -15.33 -0.29
C VAL A 428 -3.41 -15.08 0.70
N LEU A 429 -2.76 -13.93 0.58
CA LEU A 429 -1.83 -13.37 1.56
C LEU A 429 -2.55 -12.23 2.30
N TRP A 430 -2.64 -12.30 3.61
CA TRP A 430 -3.39 -11.35 4.42
C TRP A 430 -2.49 -10.72 5.50
N TYR A 431 -2.25 -9.40 5.40
CA TYR A 431 -1.50 -8.66 6.42
C TYR A 431 -2.32 -7.49 6.93
N GLN A 432 -2.99 -7.72 8.06
CA GLN A 432 -3.86 -6.76 8.72
C GLN A 432 -4.03 -7.10 10.20
N GLY A 433 -4.35 -6.09 11.01
CA GLY A 433 -4.79 -6.21 12.39
C GLY A 433 -4.63 -4.92 13.17
N GLU A 434 -3.71 -4.04 12.74
CA GLU A 434 -3.33 -2.84 13.47
C GLU A 434 -4.51 -1.89 13.69
N SER A 435 -5.36 -1.70 12.67
CA SER A 435 -6.56 -0.87 12.77
C SER A 435 -7.71 -1.49 13.59
N ASN A 436 -7.62 -2.76 13.95
CA ASN A 436 -8.60 -3.44 14.81
C ASN A 436 -8.09 -3.63 16.25
N THR A 437 -6.87 -3.18 16.58
CA THR A 437 -6.32 -3.27 17.95
C THR A 437 -7.23 -2.61 19.00
N GLY A 438 -7.90 -1.50 18.68
CA GLY A 438 -8.88 -0.88 19.58
C GLY A 438 -10.17 -1.69 19.82
N ARG A 439 -10.42 -2.73 19.02
CA ARG A 439 -11.59 -3.61 19.05
C ARG A 439 -11.17 -5.08 18.83
N TYR A 440 -10.10 -5.51 19.50
CA TYR A 440 -9.54 -6.84 19.31
C TYR A 440 -10.56 -7.96 19.61
N ASN A 441 -11.50 -7.71 20.51
CA ASN A 441 -12.52 -8.65 20.96
C ASN A 441 -13.49 -9.13 19.86
N GLU A 442 -13.66 -8.39 18.76
CA GLU A 442 -14.46 -8.83 17.59
C GLU A 442 -13.60 -9.40 16.46
N TYR A 443 -12.27 -9.35 16.57
CA TYR A 443 -11.36 -9.64 15.47
C TYR A 443 -11.41 -11.09 15.00
N TYR A 444 -11.53 -12.04 15.93
CA TYR A 444 -11.63 -13.46 15.60
C TYR A 444 -12.87 -13.75 14.74
N ASP A 445 -14.03 -13.23 15.14
CA ASP A 445 -15.29 -13.45 14.44
C ASP A 445 -15.31 -12.75 13.08
N LEU A 446 -14.77 -11.52 13.00
CA LEU A 446 -14.62 -10.79 11.74
C LEU A 446 -13.73 -11.55 10.74
N MET A 447 -12.57 -12.02 11.19
CA MET A 447 -11.67 -12.79 10.33
C MET A 447 -12.27 -14.13 9.91
N THR A 448 -13.01 -14.80 10.79
CA THR A 448 -13.74 -16.02 10.45
C THR A 448 -14.78 -15.76 9.36
N ALA A 449 -15.56 -14.67 9.50
CA ALA A 449 -16.54 -14.26 8.48
C ALA A 449 -15.86 -13.93 7.15
N LEU A 450 -14.75 -13.19 7.18
CA LEU A 450 -13.96 -12.82 5.99
C LEU A 450 -13.45 -14.05 5.23
N VAL A 451 -12.78 -14.98 5.92
CA VAL A 451 -12.22 -16.18 5.30
C VAL A 451 -13.32 -17.04 4.70
N CYS A 452 -14.43 -17.25 5.43
CA CYS A 452 -15.57 -18.01 4.94
C CYS A 452 -16.22 -17.36 3.71
N GLU A 453 -16.44 -16.04 3.75
CA GLU A 453 -17.05 -15.31 2.64
C GLU A 453 -16.18 -15.35 1.39
N TRP A 454 -14.86 -15.13 1.52
CA TRP A 454 -13.97 -15.15 0.37
C TRP A 454 -13.87 -16.56 -0.22
N ARG A 455 -13.80 -17.61 0.61
CA ARG A 455 -13.90 -18.99 0.11
C ARG A 455 -15.18 -19.24 -0.67
N SER A 456 -16.31 -18.72 -0.20
CA SER A 456 -17.58 -18.80 -0.92
C SER A 456 -17.56 -17.99 -2.21
N LEU A 457 -16.97 -16.80 -2.22
CA LEU A 457 -16.88 -15.90 -3.38
C LEU A 457 -16.10 -16.54 -4.55
N TRP A 458 -15.07 -17.32 -4.24
CA TRP A 458 -14.28 -18.08 -5.20
C TRP A 458 -14.74 -19.53 -5.38
N GLU A 459 -15.85 -19.95 -4.74
CA GLU A 459 -16.37 -21.32 -4.78
C GLU A 459 -15.32 -22.38 -4.37
N ARG A 460 -14.42 -22.00 -3.45
CA ARG A 460 -13.29 -22.81 -2.98
C ARG A 460 -13.19 -22.82 -1.47
N ASN A 461 -13.87 -23.78 -0.84
CA ASN A 461 -13.82 -24.00 0.62
C ASN A 461 -12.41 -24.32 1.14
N ASP A 462 -11.50 -24.76 0.27
CA ASP A 462 -10.12 -25.11 0.57
C ASP A 462 -9.11 -24.01 0.20
N LEU A 463 -9.56 -22.83 -0.25
CA LEU A 463 -8.68 -21.74 -0.65
C LEU A 463 -7.71 -21.39 0.51
N PRO A 464 -6.39 -21.51 0.30
CA PRO A 464 -5.39 -21.19 1.31
C PRO A 464 -5.45 -19.72 1.73
N PHE A 465 -5.40 -19.48 3.04
CA PHE A 465 -5.35 -18.13 3.62
C PHE A 465 -4.11 -18.01 4.51
N LEU A 466 -3.09 -17.29 4.04
CA LEU A 466 -1.82 -17.11 4.75
C LEU A 466 -1.81 -15.74 5.42
N MET A 467 -1.92 -15.74 6.74
CA MET A 467 -1.98 -14.54 7.56
C MET A 467 -0.57 -14.14 8.03
N VAL A 468 -0.39 -12.86 8.30
CA VAL A 468 0.84 -12.32 8.89
C VAL A 468 0.53 -11.76 10.27
N GLN A 469 1.30 -12.19 11.27
CA GLN A 469 1.17 -11.71 12.63
C GLN A 469 1.56 -10.22 12.71
N LEU A 470 0.97 -9.46 13.63
CA LEU A 470 1.44 -8.11 13.92
C LEU A 470 2.90 -8.10 14.41
N PRO A 471 3.72 -7.13 13.97
CA PRO A 471 5.14 -7.05 14.31
C PRO A 471 5.37 -6.68 15.78
N ASN A 472 6.62 -6.71 16.23
CA ASN A 472 6.99 -6.11 17.51
C ASN A 472 6.93 -4.58 17.43
N PHE A 473 5.85 -4.01 17.94
CA PHE A 473 5.57 -2.58 17.94
C PHE A 473 4.88 -2.23 19.27
N MET A 474 5.07 -0.98 19.70
CA MET A 474 4.77 -0.40 21.01
C MET A 474 5.88 -0.62 22.04
N LEU A 475 5.95 0.29 23.01
CA LEU A 475 6.89 0.23 24.13
C LEU A 475 6.64 -1.01 24.99
N ASP A 476 7.72 -1.70 25.35
CA ASP A 476 7.66 -2.73 26.39
C ASP A 476 7.44 -2.07 27.76
N PRO A 477 6.32 -2.36 28.44
CA PRO A 477 6.10 -1.84 29.78
C PRO A 477 7.11 -2.47 30.75
N PRO A 478 7.58 -1.74 31.78
CA PRO A 478 8.55 -2.26 32.74
C PRO A 478 7.98 -3.36 33.67
N TYR A 479 6.69 -3.68 33.52
CA TYR A 479 5.97 -4.73 34.25
C TYR A 479 4.93 -5.37 33.31
N PRO A 480 4.51 -6.63 33.56
CA PRO A 480 3.43 -7.26 32.78
C PRO A 480 2.17 -6.39 32.80
N ALA A 481 1.61 -6.14 31.62
CA ALA A 481 0.41 -5.31 31.44
C ALA A 481 -0.43 -5.83 30.27
N GLU A 482 -1.73 -5.53 30.32
CA GLU A 482 -2.65 -5.79 29.22
C GLU A 482 -2.21 -5.02 27.97
N SER A 483 -2.26 -5.70 26.82
CA SER A 483 -1.87 -5.12 25.55
C SER A 483 -2.80 -5.59 24.45
N ASN A 484 -3.61 -4.68 23.93
CA ASN A 484 -4.44 -4.92 22.76
C ASN A 484 -3.63 -5.40 21.55
N TRP A 485 -2.35 -5.02 21.46
CA TRP A 485 -1.44 -5.51 20.42
C TRP A 485 -1.07 -6.98 20.62
N ALA A 486 -0.81 -7.38 21.86
CA ALA A 486 -0.60 -8.79 22.22
C ALA A 486 -1.87 -9.62 21.97
N GLU A 487 -3.05 -9.10 22.31
CA GLU A 487 -4.35 -9.75 22.07
C GLU A 487 -4.57 -10.05 20.58
N ILE A 488 -4.33 -9.09 19.68
CA ILE A 488 -4.44 -9.37 18.23
C ILE A 488 -3.46 -10.46 17.78
N ARG A 489 -2.21 -10.47 18.29
CA ARG A 489 -1.23 -11.50 17.94
C ARG A 489 -1.66 -12.90 18.39
N GLU A 490 -2.27 -13.01 19.57
CA GLU A 490 -2.85 -14.25 20.07
C GLU A 490 -4.06 -14.68 19.23
N ILE A 491 -4.96 -13.76 18.87
CA ILE A 491 -6.10 -14.06 18.00
C ILE A 491 -5.63 -14.53 16.62
N GLN A 492 -4.60 -13.92 16.04
CA GLN A 492 -4.00 -14.34 14.76
C GLN A 492 -3.44 -15.77 14.84
N LEU A 493 -2.82 -16.14 15.96
CA LEU A 493 -2.38 -17.51 16.24
C LEU A 493 -3.54 -18.48 16.44
N GLN A 494 -4.62 -18.05 17.08
CA GLN A 494 -5.82 -18.87 17.25
C GLN A 494 -6.47 -19.15 15.89
N LEU A 495 -6.68 -18.12 15.07
CA LEU A 495 -7.25 -18.24 13.71
C LEU A 495 -6.46 -19.26 12.87
N SER A 496 -5.13 -19.23 12.93
CA SER A 496 -4.28 -20.15 12.16
C SER A 496 -4.36 -21.61 12.63
N LYS A 497 -4.82 -21.85 13.86
CA LYS A 497 -4.99 -23.19 14.45
C LYS A 497 -6.40 -23.72 14.29
N THR A 498 -7.40 -22.85 14.26
CA THR A 498 -8.82 -23.23 14.29
C THR A 498 -9.49 -23.23 12.92
N ILE A 499 -9.00 -22.42 11.97
CA ILE A 499 -9.55 -22.37 10.62
C ILE A 499 -8.70 -23.26 9.68
N PRO A 500 -9.28 -24.30 9.05
CA PRO A 500 -8.56 -25.17 8.12
C PRO A 500 -7.99 -24.38 6.93
N GLN A 501 -6.93 -24.91 6.30
CA GLN A 501 -6.27 -24.30 5.13
C GLN A 501 -5.83 -22.85 5.40
N THR A 502 -5.34 -22.58 6.62
CA THR A 502 -4.73 -21.31 6.98
C THR A 502 -3.31 -21.51 7.51
N GLY A 503 -2.51 -20.46 7.44
CA GLY A 503 -1.14 -20.41 7.96
C GLY A 503 -0.83 -19.05 8.57
N LEU A 504 0.17 -18.98 9.43
CA LEU A 504 0.60 -17.73 10.08
C LEU A 504 2.10 -17.52 9.93
N ALA A 505 2.51 -16.41 9.31
CA ALA A 505 3.87 -15.93 9.39
C ALA A 505 4.04 -15.09 10.67
N VAL A 506 4.79 -15.61 11.64
CA VAL A 506 5.18 -14.89 12.88
C VAL A 506 6.18 -13.78 12.52
N THR A 507 6.04 -12.58 13.10
CA THR A 507 6.86 -11.40 12.74
C THR A 507 7.37 -10.60 13.94
N ILE A 508 7.24 -11.14 15.16
CA ILE A 508 7.68 -10.46 16.39
C ILE A 508 9.17 -10.08 16.37
N ASP A 509 10.02 -10.81 15.68
CA ASP A 509 11.46 -10.53 15.54
C ASP A 509 11.81 -9.78 14.24
N ALA A 510 10.83 -9.47 13.40
CA ALA A 510 11.05 -8.81 12.11
C ALA A 510 10.83 -7.28 12.16
N GLY A 511 10.43 -6.72 13.32
CA GLY A 511 10.12 -5.31 13.51
C GLY A 511 10.81 -4.66 14.71
N GLU A 512 10.60 -3.37 14.86
CA GLU A 512 11.17 -2.53 15.92
C GLU A 512 10.04 -1.93 16.76
N TRP A 513 10.24 -1.79 18.07
CA TRP A 513 9.23 -1.31 19.02
C TRP A 513 8.62 0.04 18.63
N ASN A 514 9.40 0.89 17.94
CA ASN A 514 9.06 2.25 17.53
C ASN A 514 8.62 2.36 16.06
N ASP A 515 8.44 1.25 15.35
CA ASP A 515 8.03 1.23 13.95
C ASP A 515 6.89 0.25 13.68
N ILE A 516 5.73 0.79 13.33
CA ILE A 516 4.57 -0.02 12.96
C ILE A 516 4.77 -0.74 11.62
N HIS A 517 5.76 -0.30 10.82
CA HIS A 517 6.07 -0.79 9.49
C HIS A 517 7.46 -1.45 9.46
N PRO A 518 7.58 -2.73 9.87
CA PRO A 518 8.86 -3.43 9.89
C PRO A 518 9.58 -3.33 8.54
N LEU A 519 10.82 -2.86 8.55
CA LEU A 519 11.63 -2.74 7.35
C LEU A 519 12.11 -4.11 6.84
N ASN A 520 12.28 -5.10 7.72
CA ASN A 520 12.73 -6.45 7.37
C ASN A 520 11.61 -7.28 6.69
N LYS A 521 11.16 -6.82 5.52
CA LYS A 521 10.08 -7.45 4.75
C LYS A 521 10.48 -8.75 4.09
N LYS A 522 11.78 -8.99 3.92
CA LYS A 522 12.31 -10.23 3.37
C LYS A 522 11.97 -11.43 4.25
N VAL A 523 12.28 -11.36 5.53
CA VAL A 523 11.96 -12.44 6.50
C VAL A 523 10.46 -12.73 6.54
N VAL A 524 9.61 -11.70 6.47
CA VAL A 524 8.15 -11.90 6.42
C VAL A 524 7.72 -12.62 5.14
N GLY A 525 8.29 -12.25 3.98
CA GLY A 525 8.03 -12.90 2.69
C GLY A 525 8.48 -14.36 2.66
N GLU A 526 9.67 -14.65 3.17
CA GLU A 526 10.22 -16.02 3.29
C GLU A 526 9.35 -16.91 4.19
N ARG A 527 8.90 -16.40 5.34
CA ARG A 527 8.00 -17.13 6.24
C ARG A 527 6.63 -17.39 5.61
N LEU A 528 6.08 -16.43 4.87
CA LEU A 528 4.86 -16.67 4.10
C LEU A 528 5.07 -17.72 3.01
N ALA A 529 6.23 -17.76 2.35
CA ALA A 529 6.53 -18.79 1.36
C ALA A 529 6.60 -20.18 2.01
N LEU A 530 7.18 -20.31 3.22
CA LEU A 530 7.14 -21.57 3.98
C LEU A 530 5.70 -21.99 4.33
N GLN A 531 4.87 -21.04 4.76
CA GLN A 531 3.45 -21.29 5.01
C GLN A 531 2.70 -21.66 3.72
N ALA A 532 3.05 -21.07 2.58
CA ALA A 532 2.50 -21.44 1.28
C ALA A 532 2.84 -22.89 0.92
N VAL A 533 4.11 -23.27 1.04
CA VAL A 533 4.56 -24.64 0.75
C VAL A 533 3.81 -25.66 1.63
N ARG A 534 3.67 -25.39 2.93
CA ARG A 534 2.92 -26.26 3.83
C ARG A 534 1.42 -26.31 3.51
N VAL A 535 0.76 -25.17 3.38
CA VAL A 535 -0.71 -25.06 3.34
C VAL A 535 -1.26 -25.21 1.91
N ALA A 536 -0.63 -24.57 0.93
CA ALA A 536 -1.10 -24.51 -0.45
C ALA A 536 -0.48 -25.58 -1.38
N TYR A 537 0.69 -26.13 -1.02
CA TYR A 537 1.33 -27.24 -1.74
C TYR A 537 1.25 -28.58 -0.99
N GLY A 538 0.86 -28.55 0.29
CA GLY A 538 0.61 -29.75 1.07
C GLY A 538 1.87 -30.46 1.57
N GLU A 539 3.02 -29.78 1.57
CA GLU A 539 4.28 -30.34 2.06
C GLU A 539 4.34 -30.29 3.59
N LYS A 540 4.19 -31.46 4.22
CA LYS A 540 4.04 -31.57 5.69
C LYS A 540 5.35 -31.52 6.46
N ASP A 541 6.48 -31.71 5.79
CA ASP A 541 7.81 -31.80 6.42
C ASP A 541 8.48 -30.43 6.58
N VAL A 542 7.86 -29.36 6.09
CA VAL A 542 8.36 -27.99 6.23
C VAL A 542 8.06 -27.46 7.62
N ILE A 543 9.11 -27.05 8.33
CA ILE A 543 8.99 -26.28 9.58
C ILE A 543 8.65 -24.84 9.19
N SER A 544 7.43 -24.41 9.50
CA SER A 544 6.92 -23.09 9.13
C SER A 544 6.38 -22.25 10.30
N ASP A 545 6.26 -22.85 11.50
CA ASP A 545 5.69 -22.26 12.71
C ASP A 545 6.76 -21.93 13.75
#